data_AF-A0A630BX82-F1
#
_entry.id   AF-A0A630BX82-F1
#
_cell.length_a   1.000
_cell.length_b   1.000
_cell.length_c   1.000
_cell.angle_alpha   90.00
_cell.angle_beta   90.00
_cell.angle_gamma   90.00
#
_symmetry.space_group_name_H-M   'P 1'
#
loop_
_entity.id
_entity.type
_entity.pdbx_description
1 polymer ?
#
loop_
_entity_poly.entity_id
_entity_poly.type
_entity_poly.pdbx_seq_one_letter_code
_entity_poly.pdbx_strand_id
1 'polypeptide(L)'
;TYAKTIVNFLKNNFKTLYMLNTNDDKELEKNQILLNSLEEKDNQIRVIFCVDKLNEGWDVLNLFDIVRLGNKKASKTITTKEAQLIGRGARYYSFKSDLFDFDDEFRFKRKYDSDLENELNALEKLTYHTRNDVEFIKQLNESMNKEGLLFEEEKTRIDLIVNEKIKEIIKNNKIYYANNKRIKKRDLKNFYITRIEMEQKIKGLQIPYFSNSIKESEEKFEEIKEEYDLQKPSALNHIDNIYFLKAMNILGLDFNKINENFTFKSKKDFIENCLKNTVVCFSKRQEFNQINNLEIAKYILENFKSLKQNIKQEYEVSEFITHEFNIGNKVVFKNKENFKEMNFEWLYHKTFCFDSNLEKEFLNFIEVKKDEINKVFSKWFVIRNEGFEEFKIYDNRKDEVTYAMGFEPDFIFFGKKNKDDDNFLSIQCFIETKGEHLAIAKDAWKEEFLETLKGKIITTKDDKKLTLQSLPFFINKNFNINDKFLSSFDEFVSFQDER
;
A
#
# COMPACT_ATOMS: atom_id res chain seq x y z
N THR A 1 12.90 -3.86 -45.88
CA THR A 1 13.16 -2.62 -45.12
C THR A 1 12.28 -2.62 -43.88
N TYR A 2 12.74 -2.02 -42.78
CA TYR A 2 11.99 -1.90 -41.53
C TYR A 2 10.58 -1.31 -41.75
N ALA A 3 10.46 -0.30 -42.62
CA ALA A 3 9.17 0.28 -43.01
C ALA A 3 8.19 -0.73 -43.64
N LYS A 4 8.66 -1.65 -44.51
CA LYS A 4 7.79 -2.70 -45.09
C LYS A 4 7.31 -3.69 -44.02
N THR A 5 8.15 -4.00 -43.04
CA THR A 5 7.80 -4.86 -41.91
C THR A 5 6.71 -4.22 -41.05
N ILE A 6 6.85 -2.94 -40.70
CA ILE A 6 5.81 -2.20 -39.96
C ILE A 6 4.49 -2.14 -40.73
N VAL A 7 4.54 -1.82 -42.02
CA VAL A 7 3.32 -1.75 -42.84
C VAL A 7 2.61 -3.10 -42.88
N ASN A 8 3.34 -4.20 -43.04
CA ASN A 8 2.75 -5.54 -43.02
C ASN A 8 2.20 -5.91 -41.64
N PHE A 9 2.90 -5.53 -40.56
CA PHE A 9 2.42 -5.72 -39.19
C PHE A 9 1.09 -4.99 -38.95
N LEU A 10 1.00 -3.71 -39.31
CA LEU A 10 -0.23 -2.92 -39.20
C LEU A 10 -1.35 -3.54 -40.06
N LYS A 11 -1.09 -3.87 -41.33
CA LYS A 11 -2.09 -4.51 -42.20
C LYS A 11 -2.61 -5.83 -41.65
N ASN A 12 -1.77 -6.60 -40.95
CA ASN A 12 -2.19 -7.86 -40.35
C ASN A 12 -3.01 -7.66 -39.08
N ASN A 13 -2.67 -6.69 -38.23
CA ASN A 13 -3.40 -6.41 -36.98
C ASN A 13 -4.71 -5.63 -37.18
N PHE A 14 -4.87 -4.94 -38.32
CA PHE A 14 -6.08 -4.18 -38.68
C PHE A 14 -6.90 -4.86 -39.78
N LYS A 15 -6.92 -6.20 -39.82
CA LYS A 15 -7.84 -6.96 -40.70
C LYS A 15 -9.26 -6.87 -40.16
N THR A 16 -10.25 -6.98 -41.06
CA THR A 16 -11.68 -6.92 -40.72
C THR A 16 -12.09 -7.88 -39.60
N LEU A 17 -11.45 -9.04 -39.49
CA LEU A 17 -11.70 -10.03 -38.42
C LEU A 17 -11.44 -9.48 -37.01
N TYR A 18 -10.53 -8.52 -36.87
CA TYR A 18 -10.15 -7.91 -35.59
C TYR A 18 -10.85 -6.56 -35.35
N MET A 19 -11.74 -6.15 -36.25
CA MET A 19 -12.43 -4.87 -36.23
C MET A 19 -13.91 -5.07 -35.95
N LEU A 20 -14.48 -4.24 -35.09
CA LEU A 20 -15.90 -4.22 -34.78
C LEU A 20 -16.48 -2.84 -35.06
N ASN A 21 -17.59 -2.78 -35.80
CA ASN A 21 -18.34 -1.54 -36.00
C ASN A 21 -19.68 -1.64 -35.27
N THR A 22 -19.81 -0.89 -34.19
CA THR A 22 -20.98 -0.93 -33.29
C THR A 22 -22.17 -0.11 -33.81
N ASN A 23 -21.99 0.58 -34.93
CA ASN A 23 -23.01 1.46 -35.51
C ASN A 23 -23.93 0.74 -36.53
N ASP A 24 -23.63 -0.50 -36.91
CA ASP A 24 -24.48 -1.28 -37.81
C ASP A 24 -25.59 -2.00 -37.01
N ASP A 25 -26.83 -1.53 -37.18
CA ASP A 25 -27.99 -2.01 -36.42
C ASP A 25 -28.43 -3.44 -36.83
N LYS A 26 -27.86 -4.01 -37.90
CA LYS A 26 -28.20 -5.36 -38.38
C LYS A 26 -27.57 -6.50 -37.56
N GLU A 27 -26.52 -6.25 -36.80
CA GLU A 27 -25.80 -7.26 -35.99
C GLU A 27 -25.73 -6.88 -34.49
N LEU A 28 -26.73 -6.15 -33.99
CA LEU A 28 -26.68 -5.53 -32.66
C LEU A 28 -26.48 -6.54 -31.51
N GLU A 29 -27.19 -7.67 -31.53
CA GLU A 29 -27.04 -8.74 -30.51
C GLU A 29 -25.66 -9.38 -30.54
N LYS A 30 -25.14 -9.69 -31.73
CA LYS A 30 -23.83 -10.30 -31.93
C LYS A 30 -22.69 -9.35 -31.54
N ASN A 31 -22.84 -8.06 -31.86
CA ASN A 31 -21.91 -7.01 -31.47
C ASN A 31 -21.89 -6.85 -29.94
N GLN A 32 -23.04 -6.90 -29.27
CA GLN A 32 -23.11 -6.81 -27.81
C GLN A 32 -22.40 -7.97 -27.12
N ILE A 33 -22.56 -9.20 -27.63
CA ILE A 33 -21.85 -10.39 -27.11
C ILE A 33 -20.34 -10.20 -27.24
N LEU A 34 -19.85 -9.73 -28.40
CA LEU A 34 -18.42 -9.48 -28.62
C LEU A 34 -17.86 -8.32 -27.77
N LEU A 35 -18.67 -7.30 -27.48
CA LEU A 35 -18.28 -6.19 -26.60
C LEU A 35 -18.17 -6.65 -25.14
N ASN A 36 -19.09 -7.50 -24.69
CA ASN A 36 -19.10 -7.99 -23.32
C ASN A 36 -17.97 -9.01 -23.02
N SER A 37 -17.32 -9.56 -24.06
CA SER A 37 -16.25 -10.55 -23.93
C SER A 37 -14.87 -10.02 -24.39
N LEU A 38 -14.66 -8.71 -24.49
CA LEU A 38 -13.41 -8.12 -25.01
C LEU A 38 -12.14 -8.53 -24.22
N GLU A 39 -12.31 -8.94 -22.96
CA GLU A 39 -11.21 -9.40 -22.09
C GLU A 39 -10.96 -10.91 -22.18
N GLU A 40 -11.87 -11.66 -22.79
CA GLU A 40 -11.75 -13.11 -22.93
C GLU A 40 -10.67 -13.48 -23.94
N LYS A 41 -9.95 -14.57 -23.68
CA LYS A 41 -8.78 -15.00 -24.47
C LYS A 41 -9.12 -15.37 -25.91
N ASP A 42 -10.34 -15.83 -26.15
CA ASP A 42 -10.85 -16.24 -27.47
C ASP A 42 -11.44 -15.07 -28.27
N ASN A 43 -11.65 -13.90 -27.64
CA ASN A 43 -12.07 -12.70 -28.33
C ASN A 43 -10.89 -12.13 -29.15
N GLN A 44 -11.11 -11.98 -30.46
CA GLN A 44 -10.09 -11.51 -31.40
C GLN A 44 -10.22 -10.02 -31.73
N ILE A 45 -11.27 -9.34 -31.27
CA ILE A 45 -11.49 -7.92 -31.56
C ILE A 45 -10.43 -7.07 -30.86
N ARG A 46 -9.80 -6.17 -31.61
CA ARG A 46 -8.75 -5.25 -31.13
C ARG A 46 -9.04 -3.79 -31.48
N VAL A 47 -9.93 -3.54 -32.43
CA VAL A 47 -10.27 -2.18 -32.89
C VAL A 47 -11.78 -2.03 -32.96
N ILE A 48 -12.31 -1.01 -32.30
CA ILE A 48 -13.75 -0.76 -32.24
C ILE A 48 -14.05 0.62 -32.83
N PHE A 49 -14.94 0.66 -33.80
CA PHE A 49 -15.51 1.90 -34.33
C PHE A 49 -16.88 2.12 -33.68
N CYS A 50 -17.03 3.27 -33.00
CA CYS A 50 -18.26 3.66 -32.34
C CYS A 50 -18.57 5.14 -32.60
N VAL A 51 -19.86 5.48 -32.64
CA VAL A 51 -20.36 6.86 -32.59
C VAL A 51 -21.31 6.95 -31.41
N ASP A 52 -20.90 7.66 -30.35
CA ASP A 52 -21.72 7.97 -29.16
C ASP A 52 -22.34 6.77 -28.39
N LYS A 53 -22.15 5.52 -28.84
CA LYS A 53 -22.75 4.28 -28.29
C LYS A 53 -21.98 3.65 -27.11
N LEU A 54 -20.72 4.03 -26.86
CA LEU A 54 -19.91 3.51 -25.75
C LEU A 54 -20.00 4.37 -24.46
N ASN A 55 -20.99 5.27 -24.40
CA ASN A 55 -21.15 6.19 -23.27
C ASN A 55 -21.87 5.57 -22.06
N GLU A 56 -22.43 4.35 -22.13
CA GLU A 56 -23.07 3.63 -21.02
C GLU A 56 -22.83 2.12 -21.16
N GLY A 57 -22.45 1.42 -20.09
CA GLY A 57 -22.29 -0.05 -20.07
C GLY A 57 -20.98 -0.61 -20.63
N TRP A 58 -19.96 0.22 -20.87
CA TRP A 58 -18.65 -0.22 -21.37
C TRP A 58 -17.55 0.05 -20.34
N ASP A 59 -17.12 -1.02 -19.67
CA ASP A 59 -16.03 -1.04 -18.69
C ASP A 59 -15.09 -2.19 -19.04
N VAL A 60 -13.95 -1.90 -19.68
CA VAL A 60 -12.90 -2.87 -20.00
C VAL A 60 -11.57 -2.35 -19.48
N LEU A 61 -10.78 -3.23 -18.88
CA LEU A 61 -9.47 -2.92 -18.32
C LEU A 61 -8.38 -2.93 -19.39
N ASN A 62 -8.56 -3.66 -20.49
CA ASN A 62 -7.56 -3.79 -21.56
C ASN A 62 -7.68 -2.72 -22.67
N LEU A 63 -8.17 -1.51 -22.34
CA LEU A 63 -8.22 -0.37 -23.25
C LEU A 63 -6.96 0.49 -23.12
N PHE A 64 -6.18 0.58 -24.20
CA PHE A 64 -4.90 1.31 -24.20
C PHE A 64 -4.92 2.58 -25.05
N ASP A 65 -5.78 2.65 -26.07
CA ASP A 65 -5.84 3.78 -26.99
C ASP A 65 -7.27 4.21 -27.28
N ILE A 66 -7.51 5.52 -27.24
CA ILE A 66 -8.75 6.15 -27.72
C ILE A 66 -8.36 7.08 -28.86
N VAL A 67 -8.97 6.92 -30.03
CA VAL A 67 -8.67 7.75 -31.21
C VAL A 67 -9.91 8.50 -31.66
N ARG A 68 -9.92 9.82 -31.46
CA ARG A 68 -10.98 10.71 -31.93
C ARG A 68 -10.76 11.11 -33.39
N LEU A 69 -11.64 10.65 -34.26
CA LEU A 69 -11.57 10.90 -35.71
C LEU A 69 -12.48 12.06 -36.20
N GLY A 70 -13.35 12.61 -35.34
CA GLY A 70 -14.38 13.58 -35.74
C GLY A 70 -13.89 15.04 -35.81
N ASN A 71 -14.48 15.82 -36.72
CA ASN A 71 -14.23 17.28 -36.88
C ASN A 71 -15.35 18.15 -36.27
N LYS A 72 -16.14 17.62 -35.32
CA LYS A 72 -17.19 18.42 -34.65
C LYS A 72 -16.50 19.54 -33.86
N LYS A 73 -17.00 20.78 -34.02
CA LYS A 73 -16.51 21.95 -33.27
C LYS A 73 -16.53 21.68 -31.76
N ALA A 74 -15.52 22.17 -31.06
CA ALA A 74 -15.43 22.05 -29.62
C ALA A 74 -16.70 22.61 -28.96
N SER A 75 -17.28 21.81 -28.06
CA SER A 75 -18.37 22.24 -27.19
C SER A 75 -18.22 21.56 -25.85
N LYS A 76 -18.66 22.24 -24.80
CA LYS A 76 -18.59 21.73 -23.42
C LYS A 76 -19.25 20.36 -23.28
N THR A 77 -20.39 20.14 -23.94
CA THR A 77 -21.08 18.85 -23.94
C THR A 77 -20.24 17.74 -24.56
N ILE A 78 -19.50 18.02 -25.63
CA ILE A 78 -18.62 17.04 -26.27
C ILE A 78 -17.43 16.75 -25.36
N THR A 79 -16.75 17.78 -24.83
CA THR A 79 -15.56 17.57 -23.99
C THR A 79 -15.87 16.91 -22.66
N THR A 80 -17.04 17.14 -22.07
CA THR A 80 -17.49 16.40 -20.87
C THR A 80 -17.69 14.92 -21.18
N LYS A 81 -18.32 14.57 -22.31
CA LYS A 81 -18.48 13.15 -22.72
C LYS A 81 -17.13 12.47 -22.97
N GLU A 82 -16.22 13.15 -23.64
CA GLU A 82 -14.87 12.64 -23.91
C GLU A 82 -14.07 12.44 -22.61
N ALA A 83 -14.15 13.39 -21.67
CA ALA A 83 -13.53 13.24 -20.35
C ALA A 83 -14.09 12.01 -19.61
N GLN A 84 -15.41 11.82 -19.60
CA GLN A 84 -16.03 10.64 -18.99
C GLN A 84 -15.58 9.33 -19.66
N LEU A 85 -15.47 9.30 -20.98
CA LEU A 85 -14.95 8.14 -21.72
C LEU A 85 -13.51 7.83 -21.31
N ILE A 86 -12.65 8.85 -21.23
CA ILE A 86 -11.27 8.71 -20.75
C ILE A 86 -11.26 8.16 -19.32
N GLY A 87 -12.11 8.69 -18.44
CA GLY A 87 -12.20 8.23 -17.05
C GLY A 87 -12.60 6.77 -16.91
N ARG A 88 -13.47 6.26 -17.79
CA ARG A 88 -13.82 4.84 -17.82
C ARG A 88 -12.69 3.97 -18.35
N GLY A 89 -11.94 4.47 -19.33
CA GLY A 89 -10.76 3.81 -19.87
C GLY A 89 -9.54 3.83 -18.97
N ALA A 90 -9.42 4.83 -18.08
CA ALA A 90 -8.25 5.07 -17.23
C ALA A 90 -8.24 4.14 -15.99
N ARG A 91 -8.48 2.84 -16.21
CA ARG A 91 -8.44 1.81 -15.18
C ARG A 91 -7.17 0.97 -15.31
N TYR A 92 -6.69 0.46 -14.18
CA TYR A 92 -5.49 -0.36 -14.16
C TYR A 92 -5.78 -1.77 -14.70
N TYR A 93 -5.12 -2.14 -15.80
CA TYR A 93 -5.14 -3.51 -16.32
C TYR A 93 -4.22 -4.42 -15.51
N SER A 94 -4.80 -5.34 -14.75
CA SER A 94 -4.04 -6.34 -14.00
C SER A 94 -3.53 -7.43 -14.96
N PHE A 95 -2.30 -7.30 -15.44
CA PHE A 95 -1.67 -8.34 -16.26
C PHE A 95 -0.79 -9.28 -15.42
N LYS A 96 -0.90 -10.59 -15.71
CA LYS A 96 -0.03 -11.65 -15.22
C LYS A 96 1.02 -11.93 -16.28
N SER A 97 2.27 -12.17 -15.88
CA SER A 97 3.29 -12.73 -16.78
C SER A 97 3.69 -14.09 -16.24
N ASP A 98 3.60 -15.14 -17.05
CA ASP A 98 4.19 -16.44 -16.70
C ASP A 98 5.73 -16.43 -16.84
N LEU A 99 6.29 -15.35 -17.40
CA LEU A 99 7.73 -15.13 -17.57
C LEU A 99 8.36 -14.37 -16.40
N PHE A 100 7.55 -13.78 -15.52
CA PHE A 100 8.00 -12.99 -14.36
C PHE A 100 7.13 -13.33 -13.15
N ASP A 101 7.70 -13.96 -12.11
CA ASP A 101 7.04 -14.18 -10.82
C ASP A 101 6.81 -12.82 -10.13
N PHE A 102 5.72 -12.14 -10.49
CA PHE A 102 5.24 -11.00 -9.74
C PHE A 102 4.46 -11.53 -8.53
N ASP A 103 4.89 -11.17 -7.33
CA ASP A 103 4.11 -11.38 -6.10
C ASP A 103 2.69 -10.82 -6.26
N ASP A 104 1.68 -11.50 -5.68
CA ASP A 104 0.27 -11.08 -5.71
C ASP A 104 0.06 -9.61 -5.28
N GLU A 105 0.98 -9.04 -4.49
CA GLU A 105 0.92 -7.64 -4.05
C GLU A 105 1.13 -6.61 -5.17
N PHE A 106 1.78 -6.98 -6.27
CA PHE A 106 2.02 -6.12 -7.43
C PHE A 106 0.93 -6.26 -8.49
N ARG A 107 0.00 -7.19 -8.31
CA ARG A 107 -1.07 -7.50 -9.27
C ARG A 107 -2.03 -6.33 -9.50
N PHE A 108 -2.18 -5.46 -8.51
CA PHE A 108 -3.13 -4.32 -8.54
C PHE A 108 -2.43 -2.97 -8.33
N LYS A 109 -1.12 -2.90 -8.60
CA LYS A 109 -0.31 -1.70 -8.43
C LYS A 109 0.39 -1.37 -9.74
N ARG A 110 0.45 -0.08 -10.09
CA ARG A 110 1.31 0.40 -11.19
C ARG A 110 2.77 0.16 -10.83
N LYS A 111 3.56 -0.29 -11.80
CA LYS A 111 4.94 -0.75 -11.62
C LYS A 111 5.95 0.19 -12.27
N TYR A 112 5.55 0.85 -13.36
CA TYR A 112 6.47 1.59 -14.23
C TYR A 112 6.28 3.11 -14.19
N ASP A 113 5.57 3.65 -13.19
CA ASP A 113 5.36 5.10 -13.02
C ASP A 113 6.68 5.87 -12.92
N SER A 114 7.71 5.23 -12.36
CA SER A 114 9.05 5.81 -12.19
C SER A 114 10.08 5.34 -13.23
N ASP A 115 9.72 4.40 -14.11
CA ASP A 115 10.60 3.79 -15.11
C ASP A 115 9.96 3.84 -16.52
N LEU A 116 9.92 5.05 -17.08
CA LEU A 116 9.27 5.33 -18.38
C LEU A 116 10.02 4.75 -19.58
N GLU A 117 11.28 4.37 -19.43
CA GLU A 117 12.10 3.74 -20.48
C GLU A 117 11.81 2.24 -20.61
N ASN A 118 11.11 1.66 -19.64
CA ASN A 118 10.69 0.27 -19.69
C ASN A 118 9.63 0.06 -20.76
N GLU A 119 9.88 -0.84 -21.72
CA GLU A 119 8.92 -1.14 -22.79
C GLU A 119 7.56 -1.63 -22.26
N LEU A 120 7.54 -2.26 -21.07
CA LEU A 120 6.31 -2.72 -20.42
C LEU A 120 5.45 -1.59 -19.83
N ASN A 121 5.97 -0.36 -19.72
CA ASN A 121 5.19 0.82 -19.34
C ASN A 121 3.97 1.03 -20.25
N ALA A 122 4.07 0.62 -21.52
CA ALA A 122 2.96 0.68 -22.48
C ALA A 122 1.70 -0.06 -22.01
N LEU A 123 1.84 -1.08 -21.15
CA LEU A 123 0.72 -1.84 -20.59
C LEU A 123 0.04 -1.15 -19.40
N GLU A 124 0.61 -0.05 -18.89
CA GLU A 124 0.08 0.73 -17.76
C GLU A 124 -0.29 2.17 -18.16
N LYS A 125 -0.42 2.41 -19.47
CA LYS A 125 -0.68 3.71 -20.07
C LYS A 125 -1.91 3.68 -21.00
N LEU A 126 -2.85 4.58 -20.74
CA LEU A 126 -3.92 4.93 -21.67
C LEU A 126 -3.48 6.16 -22.48
N THR A 127 -3.61 6.10 -23.80
CA THR A 127 -3.31 7.24 -24.69
C THR A 127 -4.56 7.71 -25.42
N TYR A 128 -4.85 9.01 -25.31
CA TYR A 128 -5.93 9.65 -26.05
C TYR A 128 -5.34 10.43 -27.23
N HIS A 129 -5.78 10.08 -28.44
CA HIS A 129 -5.32 10.67 -29.70
C HIS A 129 -6.44 11.51 -30.31
N THR A 130 -6.11 12.74 -30.70
CA THR A 130 -7.00 13.63 -31.44
C THR A 130 -6.20 14.41 -32.48
N ARG A 131 -6.90 14.97 -33.48
CA ARG A 131 -6.30 16.00 -34.34
C ARG A 131 -5.89 17.20 -33.47
N ASN A 132 -4.84 17.91 -33.90
CA ASN A 132 -4.34 19.10 -33.21
C ASN A 132 -5.33 20.28 -33.34
N ASP A 133 -6.35 20.28 -32.49
CA ASP A 133 -7.34 21.33 -32.32
C ASP A 133 -7.14 21.96 -30.94
N VAL A 134 -6.50 23.13 -30.93
CA VAL A 134 -6.06 23.82 -29.70
C VAL A 134 -7.25 24.18 -28.80
N GLU A 135 -8.37 24.60 -29.39
CA GLU A 135 -9.56 24.99 -28.63
C GLU A 135 -10.22 23.78 -27.97
N PHE A 136 -10.35 22.67 -28.72
CA PHE A 136 -10.86 21.42 -28.20
C PHE A 136 -9.98 20.86 -27.08
N ILE A 137 -8.65 20.81 -27.27
CA ILE A 137 -7.70 20.28 -26.28
C ILE A 137 -7.80 21.08 -24.97
N LYS A 138 -7.87 22.41 -25.06
CA LYS A 138 -8.04 23.25 -23.88
C LYS A 138 -9.33 22.94 -23.13
N GLN A 139 -10.46 22.88 -23.82
CA GLN A 139 -11.75 22.57 -23.21
C GLN A 139 -11.82 21.13 -22.67
N LEU A 140 -11.11 20.18 -23.29
CA LEU A 140 -11.00 18.79 -22.80
C LEU A 140 -10.23 18.74 -21.49
N ASN A 141 -9.09 19.41 -21.40
CA ASN A 141 -8.32 19.51 -20.16
C ASN A 141 -9.13 20.12 -19.01
N GLU A 142 -9.88 21.20 -19.29
CA GLU A 142 -10.79 21.80 -18.30
C GLU A 142 -11.89 20.83 -17.82
N SER A 143 -12.43 19.99 -18.72
CA SER A 143 -13.41 18.96 -18.36
C SER A 143 -12.78 17.81 -17.58
N MET A 144 -11.59 17.34 -17.97
CA MET A 144 -10.87 16.27 -17.25
C MET A 144 -10.44 16.71 -15.84
N ASN A 145 -10.02 17.97 -15.65
CA ASN A 145 -9.76 18.53 -14.32
C ASN A 145 -11.02 18.49 -13.44
N LYS A 146 -12.19 18.90 -13.98
CA LYS A 146 -13.46 18.90 -13.23
C LYS A 146 -13.93 17.51 -12.82
N GLU A 147 -13.68 16.51 -13.67
CA GLU A 147 -14.00 15.11 -13.40
C GLU A 147 -12.93 14.42 -12.52
N GLY A 148 -11.89 15.15 -12.08
CA GLY A 148 -10.81 14.62 -11.24
C GLY A 148 -9.87 13.64 -11.94
N LEU A 149 -9.83 13.65 -13.28
CA LEU A 149 -9.02 12.73 -14.10
C LEU A 149 -7.59 13.22 -14.34
N LEU A 150 -7.40 14.53 -14.25
CA LEU A 150 -6.08 15.16 -14.25
C LEU A 150 -5.75 15.54 -12.82
N PHE A 151 -4.66 14.98 -12.29
CA PHE A 151 -4.04 15.50 -11.09
C PHE A 151 -3.30 16.78 -11.48
N GLU A 152 -3.63 17.92 -10.84
CA GLU A 152 -3.18 19.28 -11.20
C GLU A 152 -1.66 19.52 -11.17
N GLU A 153 -0.83 18.52 -10.93
CA GLU A 153 0.61 18.73 -10.88
C GLU A 153 1.26 18.16 -12.14
N GLU A 154 1.73 19.04 -13.02
CA GLU A 154 2.76 18.70 -14.01
C GLU A 154 3.99 18.18 -13.25
N LYS A 155 4.00 16.88 -12.98
CA LYS A 155 5.14 16.23 -12.34
C LYS A 155 6.30 16.25 -13.31
N THR A 156 7.31 17.03 -12.96
CA THR A 156 8.54 17.11 -13.74
C THR A 156 9.47 16.00 -13.29
N ARG A 157 10.17 15.38 -14.24
CA ARG A 157 11.27 14.46 -13.95
C ARG A 157 12.39 15.23 -13.25
N ILE A 158 12.79 14.76 -12.08
CA ILE A 158 13.87 15.34 -11.30
C ILE A 158 14.88 14.24 -11.03
N ASP A 159 16.11 14.46 -11.52
CA ASP A 159 17.22 13.57 -11.25
C ASP A 159 17.85 13.96 -9.90
N LEU A 160 17.82 13.04 -8.94
CA LEU A 160 18.46 13.14 -7.64
C LEU A 160 19.90 12.69 -7.79
N ILE A 161 20.83 13.65 -7.82
CA ILE A 161 22.25 13.39 -8.12
C ILE A 161 23.03 13.31 -6.81
N VAL A 162 23.79 12.23 -6.64
CA VAL A 162 24.65 12.04 -5.46
C VAL A 162 25.73 13.13 -5.40
N ASN A 163 25.90 13.70 -4.22
CA ASN A 163 26.89 14.73 -3.96
C ASN A 163 28.33 14.19 -4.03
N GLU A 164 29.24 14.93 -4.66
CA GLU A 164 30.63 14.51 -4.89
C GLU A 164 31.38 14.20 -3.59
N LYS A 165 31.18 15.02 -2.54
CA LYS A 165 31.80 14.77 -1.23
C LYS A 165 31.29 13.46 -0.61
N ILE A 166 30.03 13.12 -0.87
CA ILE A 166 29.42 11.89 -0.37
C ILE A 166 29.88 10.67 -1.17
N LYS A 167 30.10 10.80 -2.49
CA LYS A 167 30.71 9.73 -3.30
C LYS A 167 32.05 9.29 -2.74
N GLU A 168 32.88 10.21 -2.26
CA GLU A 168 34.14 9.89 -1.60
C GLU A 168 33.93 9.09 -0.29
N ILE A 169 32.95 9.49 0.52
CA ILE A 169 32.59 8.76 1.76
C ILE A 169 32.15 7.33 1.44
N ILE A 170 31.23 7.14 0.47
CA ILE A 170 30.73 5.82 0.06
C ILE A 170 31.85 4.95 -0.48
N LYS A 171 32.75 5.52 -1.29
CA LYS A 171 33.87 4.77 -1.89
C LYS A 171 34.84 4.24 -0.83
N ASN A 172 35.09 5.03 0.21
CA ASN A 172 36.14 4.76 1.18
C ASN A 172 35.64 4.06 2.45
N ASN A 173 34.33 3.91 2.65
CA ASN A 173 33.75 3.34 3.85
C ASN A 173 32.67 2.30 3.53
N LYS A 174 32.61 1.23 4.32
CA LYS A 174 31.45 0.35 4.34
C LYS A 174 30.27 1.08 4.97
N ILE A 175 29.10 0.94 4.37
CA ILE A 175 27.87 1.56 4.87
C ILE A 175 26.77 0.51 4.76
N TYR A 176 26.01 0.37 5.85
CA TYR A 176 24.86 -0.49 5.93
C TYR A 176 23.66 0.34 6.34
N TYR A 177 22.47 -0.02 5.86
CA TYR A 177 21.21 0.43 6.42
C TYR A 177 20.44 -0.77 6.92
N ALA A 178 19.63 -0.58 7.96
CA ALA A 178 18.69 -1.57 8.44
C ALA A 178 17.26 -1.08 8.25
N ASN A 179 16.41 -2.01 7.86
CA ASN A 179 14.97 -1.87 7.84
C ASN A 179 14.34 -3.21 8.25
N ASN A 180 13.02 -3.22 8.36
CA ASN A 180 12.24 -4.44 8.50
C ASN A 180 11.20 -4.52 7.38
N LYS A 181 10.56 -5.68 7.27
CA LYS A 181 9.58 -5.96 6.23
C LYS A 181 8.28 -6.39 6.84
N ARG A 182 7.20 -5.95 6.20
CA ARG A 182 5.87 -6.46 6.46
C ARG A 182 5.57 -7.60 5.48
N ILE A 183 5.20 -8.76 6.02
CA ILE A 183 4.99 -10.00 5.28
C ILE A 183 3.58 -10.48 5.60
N LYS A 184 2.77 -10.83 4.60
CA LYS A 184 1.48 -11.47 4.91
C LYS A 184 1.74 -12.83 5.54
N LYS A 185 0.99 -13.18 6.57
CA LYS A 185 1.15 -14.44 7.30
C LYS A 185 1.15 -15.65 6.36
N ARG A 186 0.25 -15.68 5.36
CA ARG A 186 0.20 -16.75 4.33
C ARG A 186 1.52 -16.97 3.57
N ASP A 187 2.39 -15.97 3.47
CA ASP A 187 3.62 -16.00 2.67
C ASP A 187 4.85 -16.40 3.52
N LEU A 188 4.68 -16.61 4.83
CA LEU A 188 5.76 -17.13 5.68
C LEU A 188 5.92 -18.64 5.50
N LYS A 189 7.17 -19.08 5.35
CA LYS A 189 7.52 -20.49 5.07
C LYS A 189 6.93 -21.50 6.08
N ASN A 190 6.77 -21.10 7.34
CA ASN A 190 6.28 -21.97 8.42
C ASN A 190 4.99 -21.42 9.05
N PHE A 191 4.15 -20.72 8.29
CA PHE A 191 2.89 -20.22 8.83
C PHE A 191 1.87 -21.32 9.06
N TYR A 192 1.39 -21.39 10.29
CA TYR A 192 0.21 -22.15 10.64
C TYR A 192 -0.59 -21.35 11.66
N ILE A 193 -1.91 -21.38 11.51
CA ILE A 193 -2.81 -20.70 12.44
C ILE A 193 -2.82 -21.49 13.73
N THR A 194 -2.49 -20.84 14.84
CA THR A 194 -2.50 -21.51 16.13
C THR A 194 -3.93 -21.62 16.69
N ARG A 195 -4.17 -22.63 17.53
CA ARG A 195 -5.45 -22.78 18.23
C ARG A 195 -5.76 -21.57 19.11
N ILE A 196 -4.76 -21.03 19.79
CA ILE A 196 -4.90 -19.89 20.70
C ILE A 196 -5.35 -18.65 19.91
N GLU A 197 -4.71 -18.38 18.77
CA GLU A 197 -5.05 -17.25 17.90
C GLU A 197 -6.48 -17.35 17.36
N MET A 198 -6.92 -18.54 16.92
CA MET A 198 -8.32 -18.74 16.52
C MET A 198 -9.28 -18.52 17.68
N GLU A 199 -9.01 -19.12 18.85
CA GLU A 199 -9.89 -18.99 20.01
C GLU A 199 -10.01 -17.53 20.47
N GLN A 200 -8.93 -16.75 20.42
CA GLN A 200 -8.97 -15.31 20.70
C GLN A 200 -9.84 -14.54 19.71
N LYS A 201 -9.70 -14.82 18.40
CA LYS A 201 -10.51 -14.16 17.36
C LYS A 201 -11.99 -14.52 17.48
N ILE A 202 -12.31 -15.77 17.78
CA ILE A 202 -13.69 -16.22 17.98
C ILE A 202 -14.28 -15.60 19.26
N LYS A 203 -13.50 -15.44 20.34
CA LYS A 203 -13.96 -14.74 21.56
C LYS A 203 -14.43 -13.32 21.31
N GLY A 204 -13.84 -12.63 20.32
CA GLY A 204 -14.24 -11.29 19.91
C GLY A 204 -15.51 -11.23 19.07
N LEU A 205 -16.11 -12.38 18.69
CA LEU A 205 -17.32 -12.39 17.88
C LEU A 205 -18.54 -11.90 18.67
N GLN A 206 -19.22 -10.92 18.08
CA GLN A 206 -20.56 -10.52 18.48
C GLN A 206 -21.58 -11.31 17.65
N ILE A 207 -22.42 -12.08 18.34
CA ILE A 207 -23.46 -12.87 17.70
C ILE A 207 -24.69 -11.97 17.50
N PRO A 208 -25.19 -11.80 16.26
CA PRO A 208 -26.40 -11.04 16.01
C PRO A 208 -27.59 -11.69 16.71
N TYR A 209 -28.59 -10.88 17.03
CA TYR A 209 -29.80 -11.40 17.65
C TYR A 209 -30.60 -12.26 16.67
N PHE A 210 -30.66 -13.56 16.91
CA PHE A 210 -31.49 -14.48 16.14
C PHE A 210 -32.85 -14.62 16.81
N SER A 211 -33.89 -14.16 16.11
CA SER A 211 -35.29 -14.36 16.48
C SER A 211 -36.11 -14.82 15.28
N ASN A 212 -37.05 -15.71 15.53
CA ASN A 212 -37.97 -16.21 14.50
C ASN A 212 -39.09 -15.21 14.12
N SER A 213 -38.96 -13.95 14.53
CA SER A 213 -39.95 -12.90 14.31
C SER A 213 -39.50 -11.90 13.23
N ILE A 214 -39.05 -12.40 12.08
CA ILE A 214 -38.86 -11.56 10.88
C ILE A 214 -39.78 -12.11 9.80
N LYS A 215 -40.97 -11.50 9.67
CA LYS A 215 -41.65 -11.45 8.37
C LYS A 215 -40.80 -10.57 7.47
N GLU A 216 -40.61 -10.96 6.21
CA GLU A 216 -40.10 -10.08 5.17
C GLU A 216 -40.84 -8.74 5.24
N SER A 217 -40.16 -7.71 5.74
CA SER A 217 -40.55 -6.32 5.52
C SER A 217 -39.48 -5.73 4.62
N GLU A 218 -39.91 -5.21 3.48
CA GLU A 218 -39.12 -4.42 2.54
C GLU A 218 -38.16 -3.50 3.29
N GLU A 219 -36.89 -3.48 2.87
CA GLU A 219 -35.83 -2.64 3.41
C GLU A 219 -36.26 -1.18 3.46
N LYS A 220 -36.70 -0.73 4.63
CA LYS A 220 -36.64 0.68 5.01
C LYS A 220 -35.32 0.89 5.73
N PHE A 221 -34.42 1.63 5.10
CA PHE A 221 -33.25 2.22 5.74
C PHE A 221 -33.72 3.29 6.73
N GLU A 222 -34.20 2.87 7.89
CA GLU A 222 -34.21 3.72 9.09
C GLU A 222 -32.93 3.39 9.86
N GLU A 223 -32.16 4.43 10.22
CA GLU A 223 -30.97 4.31 11.06
C GLU A 223 -31.33 3.56 12.34
N ILE A 224 -30.91 2.30 12.43
CA ILE A 224 -31.00 1.51 13.65
C ILE A 224 -30.02 2.17 14.61
N LYS A 225 -30.54 2.88 15.61
CA LYS A 225 -29.76 3.25 16.80
C LYS A 225 -29.21 1.97 17.40
N GLU A 226 -27.91 1.77 17.28
CA GLU A 226 -27.22 0.63 17.86
C GLU A 226 -27.33 0.69 19.39
N GLU A 227 -28.24 -0.11 19.96
CA GLU A 227 -28.32 -0.35 21.41
C GLU A 227 -27.15 -1.24 21.84
N TYR A 228 -25.98 -0.65 22.07
CA TYR A 228 -24.74 -1.33 22.46
C TYR A 228 -24.76 -1.99 23.86
N ASP A 229 -25.77 -1.74 24.70
CA ASP A 229 -25.74 -2.07 26.14
C ASP A 229 -26.44 -3.39 26.55
N LEU A 230 -26.90 -4.18 25.58
CA LEU A 230 -27.64 -5.42 25.82
C LEU A 230 -26.88 -6.68 25.42
N GLN A 231 -25.55 -6.74 25.55
CA GLN A 231 -24.79 -7.98 25.30
C GLN A 231 -24.40 -8.71 26.61
N LYS A 232 -24.30 -10.04 26.55
CA LYS A 232 -23.79 -10.90 27.62
C LYS A 232 -22.84 -11.95 27.06
N PRO A 233 -21.66 -12.16 27.67
CA PRO A 233 -20.77 -13.26 27.30
C PRO A 233 -21.41 -14.59 27.71
N SER A 234 -21.39 -15.58 26.82
CA SER A 234 -21.83 -16.94 27.12
C SER A 234 -21.00 -17.96 26.35
N ALA A 235 -20.69 -19.08 27.00
CA ALA A 235 -20.12 -20.24 26.33
C ALA A 235 -21.15 -20.92 25.42
N LEU A 236 -20.69 -21.66 24.42
CA LEU A 236 -21.53 -22.38 23.46
C LEU A 236 -21.89 -23.81 23.90
N ASN A 237 -21.51 -24.20 25.13
CA ASN A 237 -21.71 -25.53 25.69
C ASN A 237 -23.18 -25.99 25.79
N HIS A 238 -24.13 -25.05 25.85
CA HIS A 238 -25.57 -25.31 25.90
C HIS A 238 -26.18 -25.63 24.52
N ILE A 239 -25.45 -25.40 23.42
CA ILE A 239 -25.87 -25.79 22.07
C ILE A 239 -25.38 -27.22 21.79
N ASP A 240 -26.31 -28.12 21.49
CA ASP A 240 -26.00 -29.51 21.17
C ASP A 240 -25.14 -29.61 19.90
N ASN A 241 -24.22 -30.59 19.89
CA ASN A 241 -23.38 -30.91 18.74
C ASN A 241 -24.18 -31.15 17.45
N ILE A 242 -25.40 -31.67 17.55
CA ILE A 242 -26.24 -31.96 16.38
C ILE A 242 -26.46 -30.70 15.52
N TYR A 243 -26.56 -29.51 16.13
CA TYR A 243 -26.74 -28.25 15.42
C TYR A 243 -25.49 -27.85 14.64
N PHE A 244 -24.30 -27.94 15.25
CA PHE A 244 -23.04 -27.68 14.57
C PHE A 244 -22.77 -28.69 13.45
N LEU A 245 -23.04 -29.98 13.67
CA LEU A 245 -22.90 -31.02 12.64
C LEU A 245 -23.87 -30.79 11.47
N LYS A 246 -25.11 -30.40 11.74
CA LYS A 246 -26.10 -30.05 10.72
C LYS A 246 -25.70 -28.79 9.95
N ALA A 247 -25.24 -27.76 10.65
CA ALA A 247 -24.75 -26.52 10.05
C ALA A 247 -23.54 -26.77 9.13
N MET A 248 -22.55 -27.57 9.57
CA MET A 248 -21.43 -27.98 8.72
C MET A 248 -21.89 -28.64 7.41
N ASN A 249 -22.92 -29.49 7.48
CA ASN A 249 -23.47 -30.15 6.29
C ASN A 249 -24.17 -29.13 5.36
N ILE A 250 -25.03 -28.25 5.91
CA ILE A 250 -25.73 -27.21 5.13
C ILE A 250 -24.72 -26.29 4.42
N LEU A 251 -23.66 -25.89 5.12
CA LEU A 251 -22.62 -24.99 4.60
C LEU A 251 -21.61 -25.68 3.67
N GLY A 252 -21.72 -27.00 3.46
CA GLY A 252 -20.78 -27.77 2.65
C GLY A 252 -19.34 -27.72 3.17
N LEU A 253 -19.15 -27.66 4.48
CA LEU A 253 -17.82 -27.52 5.08
C LEU A 253 -17.06 -28.85 5.11
N ASP A 254 -15.86 -28.84 4.52
CA ASP A 254 -14.91 -29.94 4.59
C ASP A 254 -14.13 -29.88 5.91
N PHE A 255 -14.29 -30.93 6.74
CA PHE A 255 -13.61 -31.02 8.03
C PHE A 255 -12.09 -31.05 7.90
N ASN A 256 -11.54 -31.66 6.84
CA ASN A 256 -10.10 -31.71 6.64
C ASN A 256 -9.54 -30.29 6.43
N LYS A 257 -10.28 -29.44 5.71
CA LYS A 257 -9.91 -28.02 5.52
C LYS A 257 -10.08 -27.19 6.80
N ILE A 258 -11.08 -27.47 7.62
CA ILE A 258 -11.25 -26.82 8.93
C ILE A 258 -10.06 -27.20 9.83
N ASN A 259 -9.77 -28.49 9.93
CA ASN A 259 -8.75 -29.08 10.79
C ASN A 259 -7.31 -28.92 10.26
N GLU A 260 -7.11 -28.43 9.03
CA GLU A 260 -5.80 -28.05 8.51
C GLU A 260 -5.10 -27.11 9.49
N ASN A 261 -3.89 -27.48 9.92
CA ASN A 261 -3.08 -26.80 10.95
C ASN A 261 -3.56 -26.96 12.40
N PHE A 262 -4.55 -27.83 12.64
CA PHE A 262 -5.01 -28.24 13.97
C PHE A 262 -4.86 -29.75 14.16
N THR A 263 -5.12 -30.23 15.37
CA THR A 263 -4.92 -31.63 15.78
C THR A 263 -6.21 -32.31 16.24
N PHE A 264 -7.38 -31.84 15.79
CA PHE A 264 -8.66 -32.43 16.18
C PHE A 264 -8.86 -33.82 15.54
N LYS A 265 -9.29 -34.80 16.32
CA LYS A 265 -9.46 -36.20 15.89
C LYS A 265 -10.73 -36.44 15.07
N SER A 266 -11.75 -35.60 15.26
CA SER A 266 -13.05 -35.73 14.58
C SER A 266 -13.84 -34.41 14.61
N LYS A 267 -14.92 -34.31 13.82
CA LYS A 267 -15.86 -33.18 13.88
C LYS A 267 -16.39 -32.96 15.30
N LYS A 268 -16.72 -34.05 16.01
CA LYS A 268 -17.19 -33.99 17.41
C LYS A 268 -16.11 -33.45 18.34
N ASP A 269 -14.87 -33.92 18.17
CA ASP A 269 -13.71 -33.46 18.95
C ASP A 269 -13.46 -31.96 18.76
N PHE A 270 -13.54 -31.47 17.53
CA PHE A 270 -13.47 -30.03 17.22
C PHE A 270 -14.58 -29.22 17.90
N ILE A 271 -15.83 -29.69 17.84
CA ILE A 271 -16.97 -28.98 18.47
C ILE A 271 -16.79 -28.92 19.99
N GLU A 272 -16.48 -30.04 20.64
CA GLU A 272 -16.35 -30.12 22.10
C GLU A 272 -15.14 -29.34 22.61
N ASN A 273 -13.99 -29.48 21.95
CA ASN A 273 -12.75 -28.91 22.46
C ASN A 273 -12.48 -27.48 21.99
N CYS A 274 -12.99 -27.05 20.83
CA CYS A 274 -12.80 -25.70 20.31
C CYS A 274 -14.06 -24.83 20.46
N LEU A 275 -15.16 -25.21 19.82
CA LEU A 275 -16.34 -24.34 19.74
C LEU A 275 -17.05 -24.20 21.09
N LYS A 276 -17.40 -25.29 21.77
CA LYS A 276 -18.17 -25.26 23.02
C LYS A 276 -17.49 -24.52 24.17
N ASN A 277 -16.16 -24.55 24.19
CA ASN A 277 -15.33 -23.86 25.18
C ASN A 277 -15.12 -22.38 24.87
N THR A 278 -15.53 -21.93 23.68
CA THR A 278 -15.40 -20.53 23.30
C THR A 278 -16.53 -19.70 23.90
N VAL A 279 -16.17 -18.58 24.51
CA VAL A 279 -17.10 -17.58 25.04
C VAL A 279 -17.30 -16.51 23.98
N VAL A 280 -18.54 -16.29 23.56
CA VAL A 280 -18.91 -15.25 22.59
C VAL A 280 -19.95 -14.31 23.19
N CYS A 281 -20.11 -13.12 22.62
CA CYS A 281 -21.08 -12.13 23.10
C CYS A 281 -22.43 -12.31 22.40
N PHE A 282 -23.48 -12.58 23.17
CA PHE A 282 -24.86 -12.67 22.68
C PHE A 282 -25.68 -11.48 23.14
N SER A 283 -26.75 -11.16 22.41
CA SER A 283 -27.82 -10.32 22.96
C SER A 283 -28.39 -10.92 24.25
N LYS A 284 -28.68 -10.08 25.26
CA LYS A 284 -29.35 -10.46 26.51
C LYS A 284 -30.72 -11.07 26.24
N ARG A 285 -31.37 -10.68 25.14
CA ARG A 285 -32.67 -11.18 24.67
C ARG A 285 -32.57 -12.48 23.86
N GLN A 286 -31.36 -13.00 23.62
CA GLN A 286 -31.18 -14.21 22.82
C GLN A 286 -31.88 -15.40 23.47
N GLU A 287 -32.75 -16.04 22.68
CA GLU A 287 -33.40 -17.30 23.04
C GLU A 287 -32.74 -18.47 22.32
N PHE A 288 -32.59 -19.59 23.03
CA PHE A 288 -31.98 -20.81 22.51
C PHE A 288 -33.08 -21.84 22.26
N ASN A 289 -33.44 -22.03 21.00
CA ASN A 289 -34.41 -23.01 20.51
C ASN A 289 -33.85 -23.71 19.28
N GLN A 290 -34.56 -24.72 18.75
CA GLN A 290 -34.05 -25.54 17.64
C GLN A 290 -33.61 -24.72 16.41
N ILE A 291 -34.37 -23.68 16.05
CA ILE A 291 -34.11 -22.88 14.85
C ILE A 291 -32.98 -21.89 15.12
N ASN A 292 -33.06 -21.13 16.22
CA ASN A 292 -32.02 -20.19 16.62
C ASN A 292 -30.66 -20.90 16.83
N ASN A 293 -30.65 -22.07 17.46
CA ASN A 293 -29.43 -22.85 17.68
C ASN A 293 -28.77 -23.27 16.35
N LEU A 294 -29.58 -23.61 15.34
CA LEU A 294 -29.06 -23.93 14.01
C LEU A 294 -28.46 -22.70 13.33
N GLU A 295 -29.13 -21.55 13.38
CA GLU A 295 -28.64 -20.29 12.77
C GLU A 295 -27.38 -19.76 13.48
N ILE A 296 -27.35 -19.80 14.82
CA ILE A 296 -26.15 -19.48 15.60
C ILE A 296 -24.98 -20.40 15.20
N ALA A 297 -25.23 -21.71 15.08
CA ALA A 297 -24.20 -22.67 14.69
C ALA A 297 -23.68 -22.41 13.27
N LYS A 298 -24.55 -22.04 12.31
CA LYS A 298 -24.14 -21.62 10.96
C LYS A 298 -23.25 -20.38 11.02
N TYR A 299 -23.72 -19.32 11.69
CA TYR A 299 -23.01 -18.06 11.81
C TYR A 299 -21.60 -18.23 12.38
N ILE A 300 -21.47 -19.03 13.45
CA ILE A 300 -20.16 -19.29 14.08
C ILE A 300 -19.22 -20.04 13.13
N LEU A 301 -19.72 -21.02 12.38
CA LEU A 301 -18.90 -21.79 11.44
C LEU A 301 -18.50 -20.96 10.20
N GLU A 302 -19.38 -20.10 9.70
CA GLU A 302 -19.06 -19.15 8.64
C GLU A 302 -18.01 -18.13 9.11
N ASN A 303 -18.18 -17.58 10.31
CA ASN A 303 -17.19 -16.70 10.91
C ASN A 303 -15.87 -17.43 11.18
N PHE A 304 -15.88 -18.69 11.64
CA PHE A 304 -14.65 -19.48 11.78
C PHE A 304 -13.90 -19.60 10.45
N LYS A 305 -14.62 -19.89 9.36
CA LYS A 305 -14.05 -19.95 8.00
C LYS A 305 -13.50 -18.59 7.55
N SER A 306 -14.26 -17.52 7.77
CA SER A 306 -13.87 -16.14 7.45
C SER A 306 -12.65 -15.70 8.24
N LEU A 307 -12.62 -15.92 9.56
CA LEU A 307 -11.49 -15.64 10.43
C LEU A 307 -10.23 -16.39 9.98
N LYS A 308 -10.34 -17.68 9.62
CA LYS A 308 -9.21 -18.45 9.08
C LYS A 308 -8.63 -17.84 7.79
N GLN A 309 -9.49 -17.27 6.93
CA GLN A 309 -9.07 -16.53 5.73
C GLN A 309 -8.45 -15.18 6.08
N ASN A 310 -9.04 -14.44 7.02
CA ASN A 310 -8.57 -13.12 7.43
C ASN A 310 -7.20 -13.20 8.12
N ILE A 311 -6.97 -14.17 9.01
CA ILE A 311 -5.66 -14.37 9.67
C ILE A 311 -4.57 -14.66 8.63
N LYS A 312 -4.89 -15.38 7.54
CA LYS A 312 -3.94 -15.57 6.42
C LYS A 312 -3.55 -14.26 5.74
N GLN A 313 -4.44 -13.27 5.72
CA GLN A 313 -4.21 -11.94 5.14
C GLN A 313 -3.62 -10.92 6.13
N GLU A 314 -3.61 -11.23 7.43
CA GLU A 314 -2.93 -10.42 8.42
C GLU A 314 -1.43 -10.39 8.17
N TYR A 315 -0.79 -9.35 8.70
CA TYR A 315 0.64 -9.12 8.52
C TYR A 315 1.46 -9.58 9.72
N GLU A 316 2.66 -10.05 9.45
CA GLU A 316 3.75 -10.20 10.41
C GLU A 316 4.90 -9.30 10.00
N VAL A 317 5.57 -8.70 10.98
CA VAL A 317 6.71 -7.81 10.75
C VAL A 317 7.99 -8.54 11.09
N SER A 318 8.95 -8.55 10.16
CA SER A 318 10.25 -9.16 10.38
C SER A 318 11.05 -8.40 11.44
N GLU A 319 12.07 -9.05 11.99
CA GLU A 319 13.14 -8.32 12.66
C GLU A 319 13.86 -7.38 11.69
N PHE A 320 14.56 -6.40 12.25
CA PHE A 320 15.43 -5.53 11.48
C PHE A 320 16.60 -6.32 10.91
N ILE A 321 16.82 -6.19 9.61
CA ILE A 321 17.93 -6.81 8.89
C ILE A 321 18.76 -5.72 8.21
N THR A 322 20.05 -5.98 8.06
CA THR A 322 20.99 -5.03 7.43
C THR A 322 21.17 -5.32 5.95
N HIS A 323 21.28 -4.27 5.17
CA HIS A 323 21.54 -4.26 3.74
C HIS A 323 22.74 -3.37 3.44
N GLU A 324 23.56 -3.74 2.45
CA GLU A 324 24.58 -2.83 1.96
C GLU A 324 23.94 -1.59 1.34
N PHE A 325 24.50 -0.44 1.66
CA PHE A 325 24.01 0.82 1.14
C PHE A 325 24.43 1.00 -0.32
N ASN A 326 23.45 1.02 -1.22
CA ASN A 326 23.64 1.30 -2.65
C ASN A 326 22.42 2.02 -3.24
N ILE A 327 22.23 3.28 -2.83
CA ILE A 327 21.11 4.11 -3.30
C ILE A 327 21.42 4.75 -4.66
N GLY A 328 22.61 5.35 -4.79
CA GLY A 328 23.05 5.98 -6.03
C GLY A 328 22.20 7.17 -6.47
N ASN A 329 22.27 7.51 -7.74
CA ASN A 329 21.37 8.50 -8.34
C ASN A 329 19.96 7.89 -8.43
N LYS A 330 18.94 8.71 -8.22
CA LYS A 330 17.53 8.31 -8.33
C LYS A 330 16.78 9.30 -9.23
N VAL A 331 15.61 8.91 -9.69
CA VAL A 331 14.72 9.78 -10.47
C VAL A 331 13.38 9.83 -9.75
N VAL A 332 12.85 11.03 -9.54
CA VAL A 332 11.54 11.25 -8.93
C VAL A 332 10.69 12.17 -9.81
N PHE A 333 9.38 12.06 -9.66
CA PHE A 333 8.40 12.85 -10.41
C PHE A 333 7.61 13.71 -9.42
N LYS A 334 7.90 15.02 -9.39
CA LYS A 334 7.33 15.99 -8.43
C LYS A 334 6.95 17.30 -9.11
N ASN A 335 6.11 18.11 -8.48
CA ASN A 335 5.75 19.43 -8.96
C ASN A 335 6.98 20.36 -9.00
N LYS A 336 7.17 21.08 -10.12
CA LYS A 336 8.33 21.94 -10.36
C LYS A 336 8.48 23.07 -9.34
N GLU A 337 7.37 23.54 -8.77
CA GLU A 337 7.37 24.63 -7.77
C GLU A 337 8.05 24.23 -6.45
N ASN A 338 8.10 22.92 -6.14
CA ASN A 338 8.69 22.39 -4.91
C ASN A 338 10.21 22.09 -5.05
N PHE A 339 10.78 22.31 -6.23
CA PHE A 339 12.18 22.03 -6.50
C PHE A 339 13.10 23.15 -6.00
N LYS A 340 14.10 22.80 -5.18
CA LYS A 340 15.21 23.70 -4.84
C LYS A 340 16.52 22.93 -4.82
N GLU A 341 17.54 23.50 -5.44
CA GLU A 341 18.91 23.03 -5.28
C GLU A 341 19.49 23.72 -4.04
N MET A 342 19.86 22.93 -3.02
CA MET A 342 20.66 23.42 -1.90
C MET A 342 21.98 22.68 -1.87
N ASN A 343 23.06 23.44 -1.89
CA ASN A 343 24.42 22.90 -1.96
C ASN A 343 24.98 22.59 -0.55
N PHE A 344 24.27 21.78 0.22
CA PHE A 344 24.81 21.25 1.48
C PHE A 344 25.79 20.12 1.19
N GLU A 345 27.02 20.27 1.67
CA GLU A 345 28.12 19.33 1.41
C GLU A 345 27.90 17.93 2.00
N TRP A 346 27.14 17.87 3.10
CA TRP A 346 26.82 16.66 3.86
C TRP A 346 25.50 16.00 3.43
N LEU A 347 24.75 16.60 2.51
CA LEU A 347 23.50 16.04 2.01
C LEU A 347 23.78 15.05 0.86
N TYR A 348 23.17 13.88 0.92
CA TYR A 348 23.41 12.76 0.01
C TYR A 348 23.11 13.11 -1.45
N HIS A 349 21.91 13.64 -1.72
CA HIS A 349 21.52 14.16 -3.03
C HIS A 349 21.60 15.69 -3.01
N LYS A 350 22.24 16.29 -4.02
CA LYS A 350 22.33 17.77 -4.15
C LYS A 350 20.98 18.41 -4.49
N THR A 351 20.16 17.65 -5.18
CA THR A 351 18.83 18.01 -5.66
C THR A 351 17.80 17.26 -4.83
N PHE A 352 16.79 17.95 -4.34
CA PHE A 352 15.66 17.36 -3.60
C PHE A 352 14.44 18.28 -3.66
N CYS A 353 13.27 17.75 -3.32
CA CYS A 353 12.02 18.51 -3.31
C CYS A 353 11.59 18.80 -1.87
N PHE A 354 11.25 20.05 -1.57
CA PHE A 354 10.63 20.36 -0.28
C PHE A 354 9.17 20.00 -0.33
N ASP A 355 8.73 19.13 0.57
CA ASP A 355 7.30 18.92 0.80
C ASP A 355 6.77 19.88 1.88
N SER A 356 7.65 20.52 2.66
CA SER A 356 7.26 21.55 3.64
C SER A 356 8.36 22.58 3.97
N ASN A 357 7.96 23.74 4.52
CA ASN A 357 8.90 24.71 5.10
C ASN A 357 9.67 24.14 6.30
N LEU A 358 9.13 23.12 6.97
CA LEU A 358 9.72 22.55 8.17
C LEU A 358 10.97 21.71 7.85
N GLU A 359 10.94 20.96 6.76
CA GLU A 359 12.11 20.27 6.22
C GLU A 359 13.26 21.25 5.94
N LYS A 360 12.94 22.45 5.42
CA LYS A 360 13.92 23.51 5.21
C LYS A 360 14.51 24.03 6.52
N GLU A 361 13.69 24.20 7.55
CA GLU A 361 14.16 24.58 8.88
C GLU A 361 15.09 23.52 9.47
N PHE A 362 14.75 22.24 9.33
CA PHE A 362 15.58 21.13 9.77
C PHE A 362 16.95 21.11 9.09
N LEU A 363 17.00 21.24 7.75
CA LEU A 363 18.29 21.26 7.03
C LEU A 363 19.17 22.46 7.43
N ASN A 364 18.56 23.63 7.63
CA ASN A 364 19.29 24.79 8.15
C ASN A 364 19.77 24.59 9.59
N PHE A 365 19.00 23.89 10.42
CA PHE A 365 19.42 23.51 11.77
C PHE A 365 20.66 22.60 11.71
N ILE A 366 20.66 21.56 10.87
CA ILE A 366 21.82 20.68 10.69
C ILE A 366 23.03 21.46 10.16
N GLU A 367 22.85 22.39 9.22
CA GLU A 367 23.94 23.23 8.72
C GLU A 367 24.56 24.09 9.84
N VAL A 368 23.75 24.65 10.73
CA VAL A 368 24.24 25.42 11.89
C VAL A 368 24.96 24.50 12.89
N LYS A 369 24.48 23.27 13.07
CA LYS A 369 25.01 22.30 14.05
C LYS A 369 26.12 21.40 13.50
N LYS A 370 26.50 21.53 12.22
CA LYS A 370 27.47 20.65 11.56
C LYS A 370 28.81 20.55 12.30
N ASP A 371 29.27 21.64 12.91
CA ASP A 371 30.54 21.66 13.65
C ASP A 371 30.45 20.89 14.97
N GLU A 372 29.27 20.82 15.59
CA GLU A 372 29.02 19.97 16.75
C GLU A 372 28.98 18.49 16.34
N ILE A 373 28.31 18.17 15.22
CA ILE A 373 28.30 16.83 14.65
C ILE A 373 29.72 16.36 14.31
N ASN A 374 30.55 17.24 13.71
CA ASN A 374 31.95 16.94 13.37
C ASN A 374 32.83 16.61 14.59
N LYS A 375 32.47 17.06 15.80
CA LYS A 375 33.20 16.69 17.03
C LYS A 375 32.99 15.24 17.43
N VAL A 376 31.90 14.62 17.00
CA VAL A 376 31.56 13.22 17.31
C VAL A 376 31.81 12.30 16.13
N PHE A 377 31.52 12.76 14.92
CA PHE A 377 31.54 11.94 13.70
C PHE A 377 32.63 12.39 12.73
N SER A 378 33.54 11.47 12.39
CA SER A 378 34.66 11.72 11.47
C SER A 378 34.19 11.83 10.02
N LYS A 379 33.13 11.08 9.69
CA LYS A 379 32.43 11.08 8.42
C LYS A 379 30.94 10.90 8.69
N TRP A 380 30.11 11.71 8.05
CA TRP A 380 28.67 11.58 8.14
C TRP A 380 28.00 12.19 6.92
N PHE A 381 26.74 11.80 6.71
CA PHE A 381 25.87 12.43 5.74
C PHE A 381 24.41 12.21 6.14
N VAL A 382 23.53 13.02 5.57
CA VAL A 382 22.09 12.87 5.70
C VAL A 382 21.50 12.59 4.33
N ILE A 383 20.56 11.65 4.25
CA ILE A 383 19.75 11.42 3.06
C ILE A 383 18.31 11.88 3.35
N ARG A 384 17.75 12.68 2.45
CA ARG A 384 16.32 13.00 2.43
C ARG A 384 15.60 11.84 1.76
N ASN A 385 14.60 11.30 2.41
CA ASN A 385 13.85 10.16 1.92
C ASN A 385 12.72 10.63 1.01
N GLU A 386 12.86 10.39 -0.30
CA GLU A 386 11.85 10.77 -1.31
C GLU A 386 10.82 9.64 -1.55
N GLY A 387 10.53 8.86 -0.51
CA GLY A 387 9.72 7.62 -0.60
C GLY A 387 10.53 6.41 -1.08
N PHE A 388 11.79 6.33 -0.66
CA PHE A 388 12.65 5.19 -0.94
C PHE A 388 12.20 3.98 -0.12
N GLU A 389 11.81 2.90 -0.80
CA GLU A 389 11.41 1.64 -0.18
C GLU A 389 12.53 1.06 0.72
N GLU A 390 13.80 1.38 0.43
CA GLU A 390 14.96 1.03 1.26
C GLU A 390 14.84 1.53 2.71
N PHE A 391 14.21 2.69 2.92
CA PHE A 391 14.10 3.33 4.24
C PHE A 391 12.72 3.21 4.88
N LYS A 392 11.80 2.51 4.22
CA LYS A 392 10.49 2.22 4.78
C LYS A 392 10.62 1.25 5.96
N ILE A 393 9.98 1.59 7.08
CA ILE A 393 9.98 0.79 8.29
C ILE A 393 8.55 0.55 8.77
N TYR A 394 8.34 -0.56 9.47
CA TYR A 394 7.06 -1.02 9.96
C TYR A 394 7.09 -1.20 11.48
N ASP A 395 6.02 -0.79 12.16
CA ASP A 395 5.90 -1.00 13.60
C ASP A 395 5.91 -2.49 13.94
N ASN A 396 6.87 -2.92 14.76
CA ASN A 396 7.03 -4.32 15.16
C ASN A 396 6.58 -4.58 16.61
N ARG A 397 5.91 -3.63 17.27
CA ARG A 397 5.33 -3.79 18.61
C ARG A 397 4.04 -4.61 18.52
N LYS A 398 4.12 -5.92 18.77
CA LYS A 398 3.01 -6.89 18.52
C LYS A 398 1.70 -6.60 19.23
N ASP A 399 1.76 -5.97 20.40
CA ASP A 399 0.58 -5.69 21.23
C ASP A 399 -0.07 -4.33 20.92
N GLU A 400 0.55 -3.52 20.05
CA GLU A 400 0.05 -2.21 19.67
C GLU A 400 -0.96 -2.30 18.52
N VAL A 401 -1.98 -1.44 18.54
CA VAL A 401 -2.95 -1.31 17.44
C VAL A 401 -2.29 -0.88 16.13
N THR A 402 -1.09 -0.31 16.21
CA THR A 402 -0.29 0.16 15.09
C THR A 402 0.65 -0.90 14.52
N TYR A 403 0.67 -2.12 15.07
CA TYR A 403 1.49 -3.21 14.54
C TYR A 403 1.32 -3.37 13.03
N ALA A 404 2.44 -3.50 12.32
CA ALA A 404 2.51 -3.59 10.86
C ALA A 404 2.05 -2.34 10.08
N MET A 405 1.75 -1.21 10.75
CA MET A 405 1.69 0.09 10.09
C MET A 405 3.10 0.51 9.69
N GLY A 406 3.25 1.01 8.46
CA GLY A 406 4.53 1.42 7.91
C GLY A 406 4.58 2.91 7.63
N PHE A 407 5.76 3.49 7.72
CA PHE A 407 6.04 4.85 7.30
C PHE A 407 7.48 4.99 6.80
N GLU A 408 7.77 6.12 6.19
CA GLU A 408 9.02 6.47 5.56
C GLU A 408 9.58 7.69 6.30
N PRO A 409 10.59 7.55 7.17
CA PRO A 409 11.16 8.68 7.90
C PRO A 409 11.72 9.71 6.92
N ASP A 410 11.44 11.00 7.15
CA ASP A 410 11.80 12.09 6.23
C ASP A 410 13.32 12.18 5.95
N PHE A 411 14.15 11.93 6.98
CA PHE A 411 15.60 11.98 6.87
C PHE A 411 16.26 10.80 7.58
N ILE A 412 17.35 10.31 6.99
CA ILE A 412 18.22 9.30 7.60
C ILE A 412 19.64 9.84 7.69
N PHE A 413 20.20 9.87 8.89
CA PHE A 413 21.59 10.22 9.13
C PHE A 413 22.45 8.96 9.19
N PHE A 414 23.60 8.99 8.53
CA PHE A 414 24.64 7.96 8.65
C PHE A 414 25.92 8.59 9.17
N GLY A 415 26.58 7.93 10.13
CA GLY A 415 27.78 8.47 10.76
C GLY A 415 28.80 7.41 11.17
N LYS A 416 30.08 7.77 11.06
CA LYS A 416 31.23 7.05 11.61
C LYS A 416 31.74 7.84 12.82
N LYS A 417 31.72 7.24 14.01
CA LYS A 417 32.23 7.91 15.22
C LYS A 417 33.74 8.13 15.11
N ASN A 418 34.24 9.18 15.76
CA ASN A 418 35.67 9.52 15.77
C ASN A 418 36.57 8.43 16.40
N LYS A 419 36.00 7.58 17.27
CA LYS A 419 36.71 6.48 17.95
C LYS A 419 36.74 5.17 17.13
N ASP A 420 36.05 5.11 15.99
CA ASP A 420 35.99 3.90 15.17
C ASP A 420 37.19 3.85 14.22
N ASP A 421 38.12 2.93 14.46
CA ASP A 421 39.31 2.71 13.59
C ASP A 421 38.94 2.08 12.23
N ASP A 422 37.75 1.50 12.15
CA ASP A 422 37.19 0.87 10.94
C ASP A 422 36.64 1.93 9.97
N ASN A 423 36.91 1.78 8.67
CA ASN A 423 36.20 2.48 7.59
C ASN A 423 34.75 1.98 7.47
N PHE A 424 33.93 2.24 8.49
CA PHE A 424 32.53 1.83 8.59
C PHE A 424 31.71 2.94 9.25
N LEU A 425 30.58 3.28 8.64
CA LEU A 425 29.59 4.17 9.28
C LEU A 425 28.68 3.32 10.18
N SER A 426 29.01 3.31 11.47
CA SER A 426 28.41 2.46 12.49
C SER A 426 27.06 2.94 13.01
N ILE A 427 26.63 4.15 12.65
CA ILE A 427 25.35 4.74 13.09
C ILE A 427 24.41 4.95 11.91
N GLN A 428 23.15 4.54 12.10
CA GLN A 428 22.00 4.96 11.30
C GLN A 428 20.98 5.62 12.23
N CYS A 429 20.62 6.88 11.98
CA CYS A 429 19.65 7.61 12.79
C CYS A 429 18.44 8.03 11.95
N PHE A 430 17.24 7.67 12.43
CA PHE A 430 15.96 8.02 11.81
C PHE A 430 15.46 9.36 12.34
N ILE A 431 15.08 10.26 11.44
CA ILE A 431 14.65 11.61 11.78
C ILE A 431 13.39 11.95 10.98
N GLU A 432 12.42 12.54 11.67
CA GLU A 432 11.11 12.88 11.11
C GLU A 432 10.78 14.35 11.44
N THR A 433 10.22 15.05 10.47
CA THR A 433 9.73 16.42 10.64
C THR A 433 8.19 16.42 10.70
N LYS A 434 7.62 17.09 11.70
CA LYS A 434 6.16 17.15 11.87
C LYS A 434 5.68 18.49 12.37
N GLY A 435 4.65 19.04 11.72
CA GLY A 435 3.96 20.23 12.24
C GLY A 435 3.24 19.94 13.57
N GLU A 436 3.18 20.96 14.45
CA GLU A 436 2.67 20.88 15.82
C GLU A 436 1.35 20.10 15.97
N HIS A 437 0.36 20.37 15.11
CA HIS A 437 -0.96 19.74 15.18
C HIS A 437 -0.97 18.26 14.78
N LEU A 438 -0.03 17.81 13.94
CA LEU A 438 0.04 16.42 13.45
C LEU A 438 0.83 15.52 14.40
N ALA A 439 1.80 16.09 15.11
CA ALA A 439 2.62 15.38 16.10
C ALA A 439 1.78 14.76 17.24
N ILE A 440 0.70 15.43 17.67
CA ILE A 440 -0.04 15.08 18.90
C ILE A 440 -1.18 14.08 18.66
N ALA A 441 -1.77 14.01 17.46
CA ALA A 441 -3.02 13.26 17.24
C ALA A 441 -2.87 12.00 16.38
N LYS A 442 -2.28 12.09 15.18
CA LYS A 442 -2.29 11.00 14.19
C LYS A 442 -0.99 10.21 14.13
N ASP A 443 0.13 10.89 14.35
CA ASP A 443 1.47 10.34 14.13
C ASP A 443 2.25 10.04 15.42
N ALA A 444 1.65 10.24 16.60
CA ALA A 444 2.28 9.99 17.89
C ALA A 444 2.90 8.58 18.00
N TRP A 445 2.20 7.56 17.45
CA TRP A 445 2.70 6.18 17.42
C TRP A 445 4.04 6.03 16.70
N LYS A 446 4.36 6.89 15.71
CA LYS A 446 5.65 6.84 15.01
C LYS A 446 6.77 7.29 15.91
N GLU A 447 6.57 8.35 16.71
CA GLU A 447 7.58 8.81 17.67
C GLU A 447 7.83 7.75 18.75
N GLU A 448 6.77 7.15 19.29
CA GLU A 448 6.89 6.05 20.26
C GLU A 448 7.62 4.84 19.66
N PHE A 449 7.32 4.47 18.41
CA PHE A 449 8.01 3.39 17.73
C PHE A 449 9.48 3.74 17.45
N LEU A 450 9.78 4.95 16.97
CA LEU A 450 11.14 5.43 16.76
C LEU A 450 11.96 5.37 18.06
N GLU A 451 11.38 5.72 19.20
CA GLU A 451 12.06 5.63 20.50
C GLU A 451 12.51 4.18 20.81
N THR A 452 11.71 3.17 20.42
CA THR A 452 12.11 1.76 20.60
C THR A 452 13.35 1.35 19.79
N LEU A 453 13.70 2.13 18.76
CA LEU A 453 14.87 1.89 17.92
C LEU A 453 16.13 2.57 18.49
N LYS A 454 16.00 3.53 19.41
CA LYS A 454 17.12 4.29 19.99
C LYS A 454 18.08 3.34 20.71
N GLY A 455 19.31 3.25 20.20
CA GLY A 455 20.36 2.39 20.75
C GLY A 455 20.29 0.91 20.34
N LYS A 456 19.34 0.50 19.49
CA LYS A 456 19.24 -0.92 19.05
C LYS A 456 20.44 -1.29 18.18
N ILE A 457 21.15 -2.36 18.53
CA ILE A 457 22.32 -2.83 17.77
C ILE A 457 21.94 -4.00 16.87
N ILE A 458 22.20 -3.87 15.57
CA ILE A 458 21.99 -4.93 14.57
C ILE A 458 23.36 -5.38 14.05
N THR A 459 23.54 -6.70 13.93
CA THR A 459 24.78 -7.26 13.39
C THR A 459 24.69 -7.32 11.87
N THR A 460 25.67 -6.74 11.19
CA THR A 460 25.78 -6.78 9.73
C THR A 460 26.28 -8.15 9.25
N LYS A 461 26.16 -8.41 7.94
CA LYS A 461 26.70 -9.62 7.31
C LYS A 461 28.22 -9.79 7.43
N ASP A 462 28.96 -8.71 7.71
CA ASP A 462 30.41 -8.71 7.94
C ASP A 462 30.76 -8.71 9.44
N ASP A 463 29.83 -9.14 10.31
CA ASP A 463 29.96 -9.17 11.78
C ASP A 463 30.20 -7.79 12.46
N LYS A 464 30.09 -6.69 11.70
CA LYS A 464 30.11 -5.33 12.25
C LYS A 464 28.81 -4.99 12.97
N LYS A 465 28.86 -4.08 13.94
CA LYS A 465 27.70 -3.65 14.74
C LYS A 465 27.17 -2.30 14.25
N LEU A 466 26.01 -2.32 13.60
CA LEU A 466 25.27 -1.11 13.23
C LEU A 466 24.36 -0.72 14.39
N THR A 467 24.50 0.49 14.92
CA THR A 467 23.64 1.03 15.96
C THR A 467 22.56 1.88 15.32
N LEU A 468 21.31 1.52 15.55
CA LEU A 468 20.14 2.31 15.22
C LEU A 468 19.95 3.39 16.27
N GLN A 469 19.63 4.58 15.81
CA GLN A 469 19.30 5.74 16.63
C GLN A 469 18.04 6.37 16.06
N SER A 470 17.42 7.23 16.85
CA SER A 470 16.28 8.04 16.42
C SER A 470 16.31 9.33 17.19
N LEU A 471 15.73 10.37 16.59
CA LEU A 471 15.42 11.61 17.27
C LEU A 471 13.90 11.75 17.39
N PRO A 472 13.41 12.45 18.42
CA PRO A 472 12.04 12.93 18.47
C PRO A 472 11.66 13.71 17.21
N PHE A 473 10.38 14.03 17.04
CA PHE A 473 9.98 14.86 15.90
C PHE A 473 10.62 16.24 15.95
N PHE A 474 11.13 16.67 14.81
CA PHE A 474 11.52 18.07 14.62
C PHE A 474 10.28 18.87 14.23
N ILE A 475 9.86 19.79 15.11
CA ILE A 475 8.59 20.54 14.99
C ILE A 475 8.76 21.96 14.46
N ASN A 476 9.76 22.72 14.94
CA ASN A 476 10.12 24.05 14.44
C ASN A 476 11.48 24.54 14.98
N LYS A 477 12.02 25.65 14.48
CA LYS A 477 13.28 26.20 15.06
C LYS A 477 13.17 26.78 16.49
N ASN A 478 11.96 26.91 17.06
CA ASN A 478 11.77 27.54 18.37
C ASN A 478 12.11 26.58 19.51
N PHE A 479 13.13 26.95 20.30
CA PHE A 479 13.64 26.16 21.42
C PHE A 479 12.55 25.66 22.38
N ASN A 480 11.56 26.48 22.73
CA ASN A 480 10.53 26.09 23.69
C ASN A 480 9.60 24.99 23.18
N ILE A 481 9.41 24.91 21.86
CA ILE A 481 8.49 23.95 21.22
C ILE A 481 9.25 22.69 20.84
N ASN A 482 10.55 22.81 20.53
CA ASN A 482 11.40 21.73 20.06
C ASN A 482 12.37 21.19 21.14
N ASP A 483 12.12 21.49 22.42
CA ASP A 483 13.02 21.16 23.54
C ASP A 483 13.37 19.66 23.62
N LYS A 484 12.37 18.78 23.42
CA LYS A 484 12.57 17.33 23.39
C LYS A 484 13.54 16.90 22.28
N PHE A 485 13.35 17.45 21.07
CA PHE A 485 14.25 17.21 19.94
C PHE A 485 15.66 17.71 20.24
N LEU A 486 15.78 18.94 20.73
CA LEU A 486 17.07 19.58 20.98
C LEU A 486 17.85 18.86 22.08
N SER A 487 17.18 18.48 23.17
CA SER A 487 17.79 17.68 24.23
C SER A 487 18.31 16.34 23.71
N SER A 488 17.49 15.61 22.93
CA SER A 488 17.93 14.33 22.35
C SER A 488 18.99 14.50 21.24
N PHE A 489 18.99 15.62 20.52
CA PHE A 489 20.02 15.94 19.55
C PHE A 489 21.35 16.26 20.25
N ASP A 490 21.30 17.07 21.31
CA ASP A 490 22.46 17.38 22.13
C ASP A 490 23.03 16.09 22.72
N GLU A 491 22.21 15.18 23.28
CA GLU A 491 22.66 13.83 23.68
C GLU A 491 23.34 13.07 22.53
N PHE A 492 22.75 13.09 21.34
CA PHE A 492 23.26 12.40 20.16
C PHE A 492 24.63 12.96 19.73
N VAL A 493 24.88 14.26 19.89
CA VAL A 493 26.16 14.92 19.58
C VAL A 493 27.04 15.19 20.81
N SER A 494 26.62 14.76 22.00
CA SER A 494 27.39 14.87 23.25
C SER A 494 27.84 13.52 23.77
N PHE A 495 27.44 12.41 23.15
CA PHE A 495 27.76 11.05 23.59
C PHE A 495 29.27 10.77 23.50
N GLN A 496 30.01 11.26 24.49
CA GLN A 496 31.31 10.81 24.92
C GLN A 496 31.11 9.91 26.14
N ASP A 497 31.47 8.63 25.98
CA ASP A 497 31.80 7.70 27.05
C ASP A 497 30.71 7.34 28.07
N GLU A 498 30.02 6.23 27.79
CA GLU A 498 29.81 5.20 28.81
C GLU A 498 30.38 3.87 28.30
N ARG A 499 31.65 3.63 28.68
CA ARG A 499 32.39 2.36 28.87
C ARG A 499 32.46 1.34 27.74
#